data_AF-A0A822FS19-F1
#
_entry.id   AF-A0A822FS19-F1
#
_cell.length_a   1.000
_cell.length_b   1.000
_cell.length_c   1.000
_cell.angle_alpha   90.00
_cell.angle_beta   90.00
_cell.angle_gamma   90.00
#
_symmetry.space_group_name_H-M   'P 1'
#
loop_
_entity.id
_entity.type
_entity.pdbx_description
1 polymer ?
#
loop_
_entity_poly.entity_id
_entity_poly.type
_entity_poly.pdbx_seq_one_letter_code
_entity_poly.pdbx_strand_id
1 'polypeptide(L)' 'IFTEYICRYGVPLSILSDQGTHFRNQLMDSMATLIGYHHIFSTVYHPQTNGMVERFNATFVPQLAKLQDREHNNWDEYLL' A
#
# COMPACT_ATOMS: atom_id res chain seq x y z
N ILE A 1 -9.23 -8.16 -1.18
CA ILE A 1 -8.10 -8.24 -2.14
C ILE A 1 -8.47 -9.01 -3.39
N PHE A 2 -8.86 -10.29 -3.30
CA PHE A 2 -9.23 -11.09 -4.48
C PHE A 2 -10.40 -10.49 -5.26
N THR A 3 -11.57 -10.30 -4.64
CA THR A 3 -12.76 -9.75 -5.32
C THR A 3 -12.58 -8.28 -5.71
N GLU A 4 -12.10 -7.46 -4.77
CA GLU A 4 -12.04 -6.01 -4.94
C GLU A 4 -10.98 -5.53 -5.94
N TYR A 5 -9.83 -6.22 -6.00
CA TYR A 5 -8.70 -5.78 -6.80
C TYR A 5 -8.33 -6.78 -7.89
N ILE A 6 -8.09 -8.04 -7.53
CA ILE A 6 -7.56 -9.02 -8.50
C ILE A 6 -8.61 -9.39 -9.55
N CYS A 7 -9.85 -9.65 -9.15
CA CYS A 7 -10.93 -9.97 -10.08
C CYS A 7 -11.33 -8.75 -10.93
N ARG A 8 -11.13 -7.53 -10.41
CA ARG A 8 -11.54 -6.28 -11.08
C ARG A 8 -10.49 -5.72 -12.03
N TYR A 9 -9.21 -5.77 -11.65
CA TYR A 9 -8.11 -5.16 -12.37
C TYR A 9 -7.07 -6.17 -12.86
N GLY A 10 -7.19 -7.44 -12.47
CA GLY A 10 -6.23 -8.49 -12.77
C GLY A 10 -5.13 -8.62 -11.71
N VAL A 11 -4.26 -9.61 -11.91
CA VAL A 11 -3.06 -9.80 -11.08
C VAL A 11 -2.00 -8.79 -11.50
N PRO A 12 -1.46 -7.99 -10.57
CA PRO A 12 -0.34 -7.10 -10.88
C PRO A 12 0.92 -7.91 -11.21
N LEU A 13 1.74 -7.44 -12.15
CA LEU A 13 3.01 -8.08 -12.48
C LEU A 13 3.97 -8.10 -11.27
N SER A 14 4.06 -6.97 -10.58
CA SER A 14 4.92 -6.81 -9.41
C SER A 14 4.29 -5.90 -8.37
N ILE A 15 4.57 -6.16 -7.09
CA ILE A 15 4.20 -5.31 -5.96
C ILE A 15 5.49 -4.82 -5.30
N LEU A 16 5.67 -3.50 -5.23
CA LEU A 16 6.77 -2.88 -4.52
C LEU A 16 6.35 -2.51 -3.10
N SER A 17 7.09 -2.96 -2.09
CA SER A 17 6.88 -2.55 -0.69
C SER A 17 8.19 -2.16 -0.03
N ASP A 18 8.10 -1.52 1.14
CA ASP A 18 9.24 -1.42 2.05
C ASP A 18 9.58 -2.76 2.70
N GLN A 19 10.68 -2.78 3.46
CA GLN A 19 11.17 -3.96 4.18
C GLN A 19 10.50 -4.19 5.55
N GLY A 20 9.35 -3.56 5.80
CA GLY A 20 8.56 -3.82 6.99
C GLY A 20 8.20 -5.30 7.10
N THR A 21 8.27 -5.84 8.32
CA THR A 21 7.96 -7.26 8.60
C THR A 21 6.53 -7.65 8.20
N HIS A 22 5.61 -6.68 8.16
CA HIS A 22 4.25 -6.85 7.65
C HIS A 22 4.20 -7.21 6.15
N PHE A 23 5.18 -6.75 5.37
CA PHE A 23 5.29 -7.10 3.94
C PHE A 23 6.30 -8.23 3.70
N ARG A 24 7.27 -8.39 4.60
CA ARG A 24 8.30 -9.42 4.51
C ARG A 24 8.01 -10.56 5.49
N ASN A 25 7.10 -11.45 5.09
CA ASN A 25 6.75 -12.65 5.86
C ASN A 25 6.27 -13.80 4.94
N GLN A 26 6.21 -15.00 5.51
CA GLN A 26 5.84 -16.22 4.80
C GLN A 26 4.43 -16.18 4.20
N LEU A 27 3.50 -15.42 4.79
CA LEU A 27 2.16 -15.26 4.25
C LEU A 27 2.19 -14.49 2.93
N MET A 28 2.95 -13.40 2.87
CA MET A 28 3.14 -12.61 1.64
C MET A 28 3.87 -13.42 0.56
N ASP A 29 4.88 -14.22 0.93
CA ASP A 29 5.59 -15.12 0.00
C ASP A 29 4.65 -16.19 -0.58
N SER A 30 3.80 -16.79 0.27
CA SER A 30 2.80 -17.78 -0.14
C SER A 30 1.75 -17.15 -1.07
N MET A 31 1.34 -15.92 -0.76
CA MET A 31 0.38 -15.17 -1.56
C MET A 31 0.95 -14.78 -2.93
N ALA A 32 2.19 -14.31 -2.99
CA ALA A 32 2.90 -14.03 -4.24
C ALA A 32 2.98 -15.27 -5.14
N THR A 33 3.28 -16.43 -4.55
CA THR A 33 3.32 -17.71 -5.25
C THR A 33 1.93 -18.16 -5.74
N LEU A 34 0.90 -18.04 -4.90
CA LEU A 34 -0.47 -18.46 -5.22
C LEU A 34 -1.08 -17.62 -6.34
N ILE A 35 -0.85 -16.31 -6.29
CA ILE A 35 -1.50 -15.34 -7.19
C ILE A 35 -0.64 -15.11 -8.44
N GLY A 36 0.68 -15.28 -8.33
CA GLY A 36 1.63 -15.15 -9.44
C GLY A 36 2.19 -13.75 -9.66
N TYR A 37 2.27 -12.92 -8.61
CA TYR A 37 2.93 -11.61 -8.70
C TYR A 37 4.36 -11.65 -8.14
N HIS A 38 5.22 -10.76 -8.62
CA HIS A 38 6.57 -10.61 -8.08
C HIS A 38 6.62 -9.57 -6.95
N HIS A 39 7.01 -9.99 -5.75
CA HIS A 39 7.22 -9.06 -4.64
C HIS A 39 8.62 -8.43 -4.74
N ILE A 40 8.67 -7.11 -4.89
CA ILE A 40 9.89 -6.31 -4.93
C ILE A 40 9.98 -5.52 -3.62
N PHE A 41 11.15 -5.51 -3.01
CA PHE A 41 11.41 -4.72 -1.81
C PHE A 41 12.26 -3.50 -2.16
N SER A 42 11.90 -2.34 -1.62
CA SER A 42 12.76 -1.16 -1.71
C SER A 42 14.06 -1.42 -0.95
N THR A 43 15.17 -0.91 -1.50
CA THR A 43 16.45 -0.95 -0.79
C THR A 43 16.40 -0.01 0.42
N VAL A 44 17.06 -0.42 1.51
CA VAL A 44 17.17 0.42 2.70
C VAL A 44 17.81 1.74 2.27
N TYR A 45 17.17 2.88 2.60
CA TYR A 45 17.58 4.23 2.20
C TYR A 45 17.45 4.61 0.70
N HIS A 46 16.59 3.93 -0.09
CA HIS A 46 16.09 4.50 -1.37
C HIS A 46 14.63 4.95 -1.28
N PRO A 47 14.35 6.10 -0.63
CA PRO A 47 13.03 6.72 -0.66
C PRO A 47 12.61 7.14 -2.08
N GLN A 48 13.51 7.12 -3.07
CA GLN A 48 13.16 7.40 -4.47
C GLN A 48 12.32 6.28 -5.10
N THR A 49 12.59 5.01 -4.76
CA THR A 49 11.86 3.85 -5.30
C THR A 49 10.45 3.78 -4.72
N ASN A 50 10.30 4.12 -3.44
CA ASN A 50 9.00 4.27 -2.79
C ASN A 50 8.45 5.72 -2.86
N GLY A 51 9.13 6.60 -3.60
CA GLY A 51 8.96 8.05 -3.48
C GLY A 51 7.62 8.54 -3.99
N MET A 52 7.00 7.81 -4.92
CA MET A 52 5.64 8.13 -5.36
C MET A 52 4.62 7.87 -4.24
N VAL A 53 4.75 6.76 -3.52
CA VAL A 53 3.88 6.44 -2.37
C VAL A 53 4.12 7.43 -1.24
N GLU A 54 5.38 7.76 -0.95
CA GLU A 54 5.71 8.75 0.09
C GLU A 54 5.19 10.15 -0.25
N ARG A 55 5.32 10.62 -1.50
CA ARG A 55 4.78 11.92 -1.94
C ARG A 55 3.26 11.94 -1.92
N PHE A 56 2.63 10.84 -2.33
CA PHE A 56 1.19 10.70 -2.24
C PHE A 56 0.74 10.80 -0.79
N ASN A 57 1.35 10.04 0.13
CA ASN A 57 1.03 10.08 1.56
C ASN A 57 1.27 11.48 2.16
N ALA A 58 2.36 12.15 1.77
CA ALA A 58 2.67 13.52 2.21
C ALA A 58 1.62 14.55 1.75
N THR A 59 0.89 14.27 0.67
CA THR A 59 -0.20 15.13 0.18
C THR A 59 -1.54 14.72 0.79
N PHE A 60 -1.79 13.42 0.84
CA PHE A 60 -3.07 12.83 1.22
C PHE A 60 -3.35 12.92 2.72
N VAL A 61 -2.35 12.67 3.57
CA VAL A 61 -2.51 12.75 5.03
C VAL A 61 -2.92 14.16 5.50
N PRO A 62 -2.28 15.25 5.04
CA PRO A 62 -2.76 16.60 5.36
C PRO A 62 -4.14 16.95 4.80
N GLN A 63 -4.53 16.36 3.67
CA GLN A 63 -5.88 16.55 3.12
C GLN A 63 -6.93 15.89 4.01
N LEU A 64 -6.70 14.64 4.43
CA LEU A 64 -7.55 13.94 5.41
C LEU A 64 -7.63 14.70 6.73
N ALA A 65 -6.51 15.23 7.22
CA ALA A 65 -6.47 16.00 8.46
C ALA A 65 -7.29 17.30 8.42
N LYS A 66 -7.61 17.81 7.23
CA LYS A 66 -8.52 18.97 7.05
C LYS A 66 -9.98 18.57 6.95
N LEU A 67 -10.27 17.33 6.58
CA LEU A 67 -11.63 16.82 6.37
C LEU A 67 -12.21 16.16 7.62
N GLN A 68 -11.35 15.66 8.51
CA GLN A 68 -11.77 15.06 9.77
C GLN A 68 -12.50 16.07 10.67
N ASP A 69 -13.50 15.59 11.40
CA ASP A 69 -14.21 16.38 12.41
C ASP A 69 -13.29 16.68 13.62
N ARG A 70 -13.70 17.57 14.53
CA ARG A 70 -12.91 18.02 15.69
C ARG A 70 -12.39 16.89 16.58
N GLU A 71 -13.04 15.73 16.57
CA GLU A 71 -12.66 14.55 17.34
C GLU A 71 -11.70 13.60 16.59
N HIS A 72 -11.37 13.90 15.32
CA HIS A 72 -10.42 13.17 14.48
C HIS A 72 -10.72 11.68 14.29
N ASN A 73 -11.99 11.27 14.40
CA ASN A 73 -12.35 9.86 14.48
C ASN A 73 -13.10 9.30 13.26
N ASN A 74 -13.26 10.09 12.20
CA ASN A 74 -14.01 9.72 10.98
C ASN A 74 -13.17 9.82 9.70
N TRP A 75 -11.85 9.67 9.81
CA TRP A 75 -10.96 9.75 8.64
C TRP A 75 -11.24 8.65 7.62
N ASP A 76 -11.76 7.51 8.07
CA ASP A 76 -12.11 6.34 7.26
C ASP A 76 -13.32 6.56 6.34
N GLU A 77 -14.26 7.42 6.73
CA GLU A 77 -15.40 7.82 5.89
C GLU A 77 -14.96 8.53 4.60
N TYR A 78 -13.75 9.11 4.59
CA TYR A 78 -13.20 9.89 3.48
C TYR A 78 -12.21 9.10 2.60
N LEU A 79 -12.07 7.78 2.79
CA LEU A 79 -11.14 6.93 2.03
C LEU A 79 -11.74 6.32 0.75
N LEU A 80 -12.98 6.64 0.39
CA LEU A 80 -13.74 6.03 -0.70
C LEU A 80 -13.59 6.76 -2.05
#